data_AF-A0A521RK83-F1
#
_entry.id   AF-A0A521RK83-F1
#
_cell.length_a   1.000
_cell.length_b   1.000
_cell.length_c   1.000
_cell.angle_alpha   90.00
_cell.angle_beta   90.00
_cell.angle_gamma   90.00
#
_symmetry.space_group_name_H-M   'P 1'
#
loop_
_entity.id
_entity.type
_entity.pdbx_description
1 polymer ?
#
loop_
_entity_poly.entity_id
_entity_poly.type
_entity_poly.pdbx_seq_one_letter_code
_entity_poly.pdbx_strand_id
1 'polypeptide(L)'
;METATALVAAGAAFGLSHLIGRSLTASFILVALGGLLAGVGFAVLFFISTVTVGHLMPNLFEPWLLGVHFIALIAVAPLGGAVIAALTHWHVERVDAARLPF
;
A
#
# COMPACT_ATOMS: atom_id res chain seq x y z
N MET A 1 8.18 9.68 16.06
CA MET A 1 8.65 8.42 15.40
C MET A 1 7.53 7.72 14.62
N GLU A 2 6.32 7.76 15.14
CA GLU A 2 5.03 7.34 14.59
C GLU A 2 4.85 7.74 13.11
N THR A 3 5.07 9.02 12.80
CA THR A 3 4.92 9.53 11.44
C THR A 3 5.90 8.88 10.47
N ALA A 4 7.16 8.67 10.88
CA ALA A 4 8.14 7.98 10.05
C ALA A 4 7.74 6.52 9.81
N THR A 5 7.31 5.81 10.85
CA THR A 5 6.82 4.42 10.69
C THR A 5 5.57 4.32 9.82
N ALA A 6 4.68 5.31 9.89
CA ALA A 6 3.48 5.36 9.05
C ALA A 6 3.84 5.62 7.57
N LEU A 7 4.77 6.54 7.32
CA LEU A 7 5.27 6.80 5.97
C LEU A 7 5.98 5.59 5.38
N VAL A 8 6.76 4.86 6.17
CA VAL A 8 7.41 3.61 5.73
C VAL A 8 6.36 2.56 5.36
N ALA A 9 5.30 2.39 6.17
CA ALA A 9 4.22 1.48 5.87
C ALA A 9 3.47 1.87 4.57
N ALA A 10 3.18 3.17 4.38
CA ALA A 10 2.58 3.67 3.14
C ALA A 10 3.48 3.44 1.93
N GLY A 11 4.78 3.75 2.05
CA GLY A 11 5.76 3.54 0.99
C GLY A 11 5.89 2.08 0.60
N ALA A 12 5.91 1.17 1.58
CA ALA A 12 5.95 -0.27 1.34
C ALA A 12 4.68 -0.77 0.64
N ALA A 13 3.49 -0.26 1.05
CA ALA A 13 2.23 -0.55 0.39
C ALA A 13 2.26 -0.13 -1.09
N PHE A 14 2.65 1.11 -1.35
CA PHE A 14 2.72 1.67 -2.70
C PHE A 14 3.76 0.95 -3.58
N GLY A 15 4.92 0.60 -3.01
CA GLY A 15 5.93 -0.20 -3.69
C GLY A 15 5.40 -1.58 -4.08
N LEU A 16 4.71 -2.27 -3.17
CA LEU A 16 4.11 -3.58 -3.47
C LEU A 16 3.01 -3.46 -4.52
N SER A 17 2.14 -2.44 -4.44
CA SER A 17 1.12 -2.16 -5.44
C SER A 17 1.70 -1.87 -6.82
N HIS A 18 2.83 -1.16 -6.89
CA HIS A 18 3.54 -0.94 -8.15
C HIS A 18 4.08 -2.27 -8.72
N LEU A 19 4.66 -3.14 -7.89
CA LEU A 19 5.10 -4.46 -8.32
C LEU A 19 3.93 -5.30 -8.84
N ILE A 20 2.80 -5.33 -8.11
CA ILE A 20 1.54 -5.96 -8.52
C ILE A 20 1.13 -5.47 -9.92
N GLY A 21 1.06 -4.15 -10.12
CA GLY A 21 0.66 -3.57 -11.40
C GLY A 21 1.62 -3.92 -12.54
N ARG A 22 2.91 -4.04 -12.25
CA ARG A 22 3.93 -4.37 -13.24
C ARG A 22 3.96 -5.84 -13.63
N SER A 23 3.74 -6.75 -12.67
CA SER A 23 4.00 -8.19 -12.87
C SER A 23 2.77 -9.04 -13.11
N LEU A 24 1.57 -8.59 -12.70
CA LEU A 24 0.36 -9.37 -12.88
C LEU A 24 -0.23 -9.15 -14.28
N THR A 25 -0.20 -10.21 -15.09
CA THR A 25 -0.98 -10.36 -16.32
C THR A 25 -2.37 -10.86 -15.96
N ALA A 26 -3.20 -9.96 -15.44
CA ALA A 26 -4.60 -10.21 -15.09
C ALA A 26 -5.47 -9.07 -15.63
N SER A 27 -6.79 -9.15 -15.45
CA SER A 27 -7.66 -8.04 -15.80
C SER A 27 -7.40 -6.83 -14.88
N PHE A 28 -7.56 -5.63 -15.43
CA PHE A 28 -7.37 -4.36 -14.73
C PHE A 28 -8.04 -4.31 -13.34
N ILE A 29 -9.27 -4.83 -13.23
CA ILE A 29 -10.02 -4.87 -11.96
C ILE A 29 -9.33 -5.75 -10.92
N LEU A 30 -8.81 -6.91 -11.32
CA LEU A 30 -8.11 -7.82 -10.40
C LEU A 30 -6.78 -7.22 -9.93
N VAL A 31 -6.07 -6.51 -10.81
CA VAL A 31 -4.84 -5.82 -10.45
C VAL A 31 -5.10 -4.67 -9.46
N ALA A 32 -6.14 -3.87 -9.72
CA ALA A 32 -6.56 -2.80 -8.81
C ALA A 32 -6.97 -3.35 -7.44
N LEU A 33 -7.70 -4.48 -7.42
CA LEU A 33 -8.06 -5.17 -6.18
C LEU A 33 -6.83 -5.69 -5.44
N GLY A 34 -5.82 -6.21 -6.16
CA GLY A 34 -4.53 -6.59 -5.58
C GLY A 34 -3.83 -5.40 -4.89
N GLY A 35 -3.83 -4.23 -5.55
CA GLY A 35 -3.32 -3.00 -4.96
C GLY A 35 -4.09 -2.55 -3.71
N LEU A 36 -5.42 -2.70 -3.72
CA LEU A 36 -6.28 -2.40 -2.58
C LEU A 36 -5.97 -3.32 -1.39
N LEU A 37 -5.92 -4.63 -1.64
CA LEU A 37 -5.62 -5.65 -0.63
C LEU A 37 -4.22 -5.47 -0.05
N ALA A 38 -3.24 -5.12 -0.88
CA ALA A 38 -1.89 -4.76 -0.42
C ALA A 38 -1.93 -3.58 0.56
N GLY A 39 -2.63 -2.51 0.21
CA GLY A 39 -2.78 -1.35 1.08
C GLY A 39 -3.48 -1.66 2.40
N VAL A 40 -4.54 -2.47 2.39
CA VAL A 40 -5.22 -2.93 3.61
C VAL A 40 -4.25 -3.77 4.46
N GLY A 41 -3.53 -4.69 3.82
CA GLY A 41 -2.56 -5.55 4.50
C GLY A 41 -1.50 -4.74 5.24
N PHE A 42 -0.92 -3.73 4.61
CA PHE A 42 0.08 -2.87 5.24
C PHE A 42 -0.49 -1.98 6.35
N ALA A 43 -1.72 -1.49 6.23
CA ALA A 43 -2.38 -0.75 7.31
C ALA A 43 -2.62 -1.65 8.55
N VAL A 44 -3.04 -2.89 8.33
CA VAL A 44 -3.21 -3.89 9.40
C VAL A 44 -1.87 -4.26 10.03
N LEU A 45 -0.84 -4.51 9.22
CA LEU A 45 0.51 -4.80 9.72
C LEU A 45 1.08 -3.65 10.53
N PHE A 46 0.87 -2.40 10.10
CA PHE A 46 1.24 -1.21 10.86
C PHE A 46 0.55 -1.21 12.23
N PHE A 47 -0.76 -1.43 12.28
CA PHE A 47 -1.52 -1.46 13.53
C PHE A 47 -1.02 -2.56 14.48
N ILE A 48 -0.89 -3.79 14.00
CA ILE A 48 -0.43 -4.92 14.83
C ILE A 48 0.98 -4.65 15.37
N SER A 49 1.88 -4.18 14.51
CA SER A 49 3.28 -3.93 14.90
C SER A 49 3.37 -2.83 15.94
N THR A 50 2.64 -1.72 15.75
CA THR A 50 2.68 -0.58 16.66
C THR A 50 2.01 -0.89 18.01
N VAL A 51 0.90 -1.64 18.01
CA VAL A 51 0.28 -2.13 19.25
C VAL A 51 1.24 -3.08 19.99
N THR A 52 1.87 -4.02 19.28
CA THR A 52 2.82 -4.98 19.87
C THR A 52 4.00 -4.25 20.50
N VAL A 53 4.62 -3.32 19.77
CA VAL A 53 5.75 -2.54 20.28
C VAL A 53 5.31 -1.63 21.44
N GLY A 54 4.12 -1.03 21.38
CA GLY A 54 3.58 -0.23 22.49
C GLY A 54 3.37 -1.04 23.77
N HIS A 55 3.05 -2.34 23.67
CA HIS A 55 2.98 -3.24 24.83
C HIS A 55 4.37 -3.62 25.37
N LEU A 56 5.34 -3.85 24.49
CA LEU A 56 6.71 -4.25 24.89
C LEU A 56 7.54 -3.08 25.42
N MET A 57 7.28 -1.87 24.93
CA MET A 57 8.01 -0.64 25.26
C MET A 57 7.00 0.46 25.59
N PRO A 58 6.43 0.46 26.82
CA PRO A 58 5.49 1.49 27.23
C PRO A 58 6.14 2.89 27.20
N ASN A 59 5.34 3.90 26.83
CA ASN A 59 5.75 5.29 26.58
C ASN A 59 6.58 5.55 25.31
N LEU A 60 6.81 4.55 24.45
CA LEU A 60 7.49 4.78 23.18
C LEU A 60 6.62 5.54 22.17
N PHE A 61 5.33 5.26 22.16
CA PHE A 61 4.38 5.87 21.23
C PHE A 61 3.29 6.63 21.96
N GLU A 62 2.86 7.74 21.37
CA GLU A 62 1.67 8.45 21.82
C GLU A 62 0.39 7.81 21.22
N PRO A 63 -0.51 7.23 22.03
CA PRO A 63 -1.63 6.42 21.52
C PRO A 63 -2.59 7.19 20.61
N TRP A 64 -2.85 8.45 20.94
CA TRP A 64 -3.70 9.32 20.12
C TRP A 64 -3.13 9.51 18.72
N LEU A 65 -1.84 9.88 18.64
CA LEU A 65 -1.15 10.11 17.38
C LEU A 65 -1.11 8.82 16.56
N LEU A 66 -0.87 7.67 17.19
CA LEU A 66 -0.88 6.36 16.56
C LEU A 66 -2.22 6.05 15.89
N GLY A 67 -3.32 6.34 16.59
CA GLY A 67 -4.68 6.20 16.07
C GLY A 67 -4.94 7.07 14.84
N VAL A 68 -4.51 8.33 14.87
CA VAL A 68 -4.62 9.24 13.72
C VAL A 68 -3.86 8.71 12.50
N HIS A 69 -2.63 8.23 12.69
CA HIS A 69 -1.84 7.65 11.61
C HIS A 69 -2.47 6.38 11.05
N PHE A 70 -3.04 5.52 11.90
CA PHE A 70 -3.75 4.34 11.45
C PHE A 70 -5.00 4.69 10.62
N ILE A 71 -5.82 5.63 11.07
CA ILE A 71 -7.01 6.09 10.33
C ILE A 71 -6.62 6.66 8.96
N ALA A 72 -5.55 7.46 8.91
CA ALA A 72 -5.03 7.98 7.66
C ALA A 72 -4.54 6.83 6.75
N LEU A 73 -3.76 5.89 7.30
CA LEU A 73 -3.20 4.77 6.54
C LEU A 73 -4.26 3.82 6.00
N ILE A 74 -5.26 3.45 6.80
CA ILE A 74 -6.30 2.51 6.39
C ILE A 74 -7.19 3.09 5.27
N ALA A 75 -7.25 4.41 5.12
CA ALA A 75 -7.90 5.05 3.99
C ALA A 75 -6.94 5.23 2.79
N VAL A 76 -5.75 5.79 3.02
CA VAL A 76 -4.84 6.22 1.96
C VAL A 76 -4.10 5.05 1.33
N ALA A 77 -3.65 4.06 2.11
CA ALA A 77 -2.86 2.95 1.58
C ALA A 77 -3.68 2.06 0.63
N PRO A 78 -4.93 1.66 0.92
CA PRO A 78 -5.74 0.87 -0.02
C PRO A 78 -6.10 1.64 -1.28
N LEU A 79 -6.55 2.89 -1.15
CA LEU A 79 -6.95 3.71 -2.30
C LEU A 79 -5.75 4.04 -3.18
N GLY A 80 -4.65 4.50 -2.57
CA GLY A 80 -3.41 4.79 -3.27
C GLY A 80 -2.81 3.53 -3.91
N GLY A 81 -2.81 2.40 -3.18
CA GLY A 81 -2.35 1.12 -3.70
C GLY A 81 -3.14 0.64 -4.92
N ALA A 82 -4.48 0.73 -4.87
CA ALA A 82 -5.33 0.39 -6.00
C ALA A 82 -5.02 1.27 -7.23
N VAL A 83 -4.90 2.58 -7.04
CA VAL A 83 -4.59 3.54 -8.12
C VAL A 83 -3.21 3.28 -8.70
N ILE A 84 -2.18 3.08 -7.87
CA ILE A 84 -0.81 2.83 -8.32
C ILE A 84 -0.74 1.52 -9.11
N ALA A 85 -1.37 0.45 -8.62
CA ALA A 85 -1.40 -0.84 -9.30
C ALA A 85 -2.09 -0.73 -10.66
N ALA A 86 -3.26 -0.09 -10.70
CA ALA A 86 -4.04 0.14 -11.91
C ALA A 86 -3.29 0.96 -12.97
N LEU A 87 -2.70 2.10 -12.58
CA LEU A 87 -1.95 2.97 -13.49
C LEU A 87 -0.69 2.29 -14.01
N THR A 88 0.01 1.55 -13.15
CA THR A 88 1.22 0.82 -13.55
C THR A 88 0.87 -0.26 -14.58
N HIS A 89 -0.19 -1.02 -14.35
CA HIS A 89 -0.63 -2.06 -15.27
C HIS A 89 -1.05 -1.50 -16.63
N TRP A 90 -1.86 -0.44 -16.62
CA TRP A 90 -2.27 0.24 -17.86
C TRP A 90 -1.07 0.80 -18.65
N HIS A 91 -0.07 1.32 -17.95
CA HIS A 91 1.16 1.78 -18.60
C HIS A 91 1.91 0.64 -19.28
N VAL A 92 2.05 -0.51 -18.62
CA VAL A 92 2.68 -1.71 -19.19
C VAL A 92 1.91 -2.21 -20.40
N GLU A 93 0.59 -2.35 -20.30
CA GLU A 93 -0.26 -2.78 -21.42
C GLU A 93 -0.11 -1.87 -22.64
N ARG A 94 -0.05 -0.54 -22.44
CA ARG A 94 0.17 0.42 -23.53
C ARG A 94 1.54 0.29 -24.17
N VAL A 95 2.58 0.08 -23.37
CA VAL A 95 3.95 -0.09 -23.89
C VAL A 95 4.06 -1.40 -24.68
N ASP A 96 3.41 -2.46 -24.23
CA ASP A 96 3.40 -3.75 -24.92
C ASP A 96 2.61 -3.67 -26.24
N ALA A 97 1.45 -3.01 -26.25
CA ALA A 97 0.66 -2.78 -27.46
C ALA A 97 1.44 -1.98 -28.52
N ALA A 98 2.24 -1.00 -28.11
CA ALA A 98 3.07 -0.19 -29.01
C ALA A 98 4.25 -0.96 -29.63
N ARG A 99 4.60 -2.13 -29.10
CA ARG A 99 5.71 -2.98 -29.60
C ARG A 99 5.25 -4.01 -30.64
N LEU A 100 3.95 -4.20 -30.82
CA LEU A 100 3.43 -5.12 -31.82
C LEU A 100 3.60 -4.49 -33.22
N PRO A 101 4.31 -5.14 -34.15
CA PRO A 101 4.36 -4.69 -35.54
C PRO A 101 2.97 -4.91 -36.13
N PHE A 102 2.37 -3.84 -36.65
CA PHE A 102 1.10 -3.86 -37.39
C PHE A 102 1.15 -4.84 -38.57
#